data_AF-A0AAV6A554-F1
#
_entry.id   AF-A0AAV6A554-F1
#
_cell.length_a   1.000
_cell.length_b   1.000
_cell.length_c   1.000
_cell.angle_alpha   90.00
_cell.angle_beta   90.00
_cell.angle_gamma   90.00
#
_symmetry.space_group_name_H-M   'P 1'
#
loop_
_entity.id
_entity.type
_entity.pdbx_description
1 polymer ?
#
loop_
_entity_poly.entity_id
_entity_poly.type
_entity_poly.pdbx_seq_one_letter_code
_entity_poly.pdbx_strand_id
1 'polypeptide(L)'
;PEHLLRAHGAVSEPVARAMAEGVCRISGSPCGLAVTGIAGPDGGSAEKPVGTVYIGCATPEGVEVRRCLFHGDRVSIKWQSSQTALDMLRRRLGR
;
A
#
# COMPACT_ATOMS: atom_id res chain seq x y z
N PRO A 1 2.98 8.75 12.51
CA PRO A 1 2.27 7.49 12.16
C PRO A 1 1.20 7.08 13.18
N GLU A 2 1.48 7.19 14.49
CA GLU A 2 0.58 6.67 15.53
C GLU A 2 -0.84 7.28 15.50
N HIS A 3 -0.97 8.59 15.32
CA HIS A 3 -2.29 9.23 15.22
C HIS A 3 -3.10 8.72 14.01
N LEU A 4 -2.45 8.45 12.87
CA LEU A 4 -3.11 7.88 11.68
C LEU A 4 -3.57 6.44 11.93
N LEU A 5 -2.76 5.65 12.62
CA LEU A 5 -3.12 4.28 13.01
C LEU A 5 -4.35 4.29 13.92
N ARG A 6 -4.40 5.21 14.89
CA ARG A 6 -5.55 5.36 15.79
C ARG A 6 -6.82 5.82 15.06
N ALA A 7 -6.69 6.79 14.14
CA ALA A 7 -7.84 7.37 13.45
C ALA A 7 -8.39 6.51 12.30
N HIS A 8 -7.53 5.79 11.57
CA HIS A 8 -7.91 5.13 10.32
C HIS A 8 -7.63 3.61 10.30
N GLY A 9 -6.86 3.11 11.27
CA GLY A 9 -6.31 1.75 11.27
C GLY A 9 -5.18 1.58 10.25
N ALA A 10 -4.39 0.51 10.42
CA ALA A 10 -3.22 0.24 9.58
C ALA A 10 -3.56 0.05 8.09
N VAL A 11 -4.70 -0.57 7.79
CA VAL A 11 -5.16 -0.84 6.42
C VAL A 11 -6.04 0.30 5.95
N SER A 12 -5.42 1.39 5.53
CA SER A 12 -6.08 2.62 5.11
C SER A 12 -5.22 3.45 4.15
N GLU A 13 -5.87 4.35 3.41
CA GLU A 13 -5.18 5.26 2.50
C GLU A 13 -4.18 6.19 3.22
N PRO A 14 -4.54 6.89 4.32
CA PRO A 14 -3.61 7.82 4.97
C PRO A 14 -2.35 7.14 5.49
N VAL A 15 -2.48 5.90 5.97
CA VAL A 15 -1.34 5.11 6.43
C VAL A 15 -0.45 4.70 5.26
N ALA A 16 -1.02 4.21 4.15
CA ALA A 16 -0.24 3.85 2.97
C ALA A 16 0.52 5.05 2.39
N ARG A 17 -0.13 6.23 2.33
CA ARG A 17 0.51 7.50 1.93
C ARG A 17 1.69 7.84 2.83
N ALA A 18 1.45 7.89 4.15
CA ALA A 18 2.48 8.26 5.11
C ALA A 18 3.66 7.28 5.13
N MET A 19 3.42 5.99 4.88
CA MET A 19 4.47 4.98 4.74
C MET A 19 5.31 5.20 3.48
N ALA A 20 4.69 5.47 2.33
CA ALA A 20 5.40 5.70 1.07
C ALA A 20 6.27 6.96 1.13
N GLU A 21 5.76 8.06 1.68
CA GLU A 21 6.54 9.27 1.92
C GLU A 21 7.62 9.06 2.99
N GLY A 22 7.29 8.29 4.04
CA GLY A 22 8.20 8.00 5.14
C GLY A 22 9.44 7.25 4.68
N VAL A 23 9.29 6.24 3.82
CA VAL A 23 10.44 5.49 3.30
C VAL A 23 11.33 6.36 2.41
N CYS A 24 10.78 7.28 1.60
CA CYS A 24 11.58 8.28 0.88
C CYS A 24 12.41 9.14 1.83
N ARG A 25 11.78 9.70 2.87
CA ARG A 25 12.47 10.56 3.85
C ARG A 25 13.60 9.83 4.59
N ILE A 26 13.40 8.58 4.97
CA ILE A 26 14.39 7.81 5.76
C ILE A 26 15.53 7.29 4.88
N SER A 27 15.23 6.86 3.65
CA SER A 27 16.22 6.27 2.75
C SER A 27 16.97 7.29 1.87
N GLY A 28 16.42 8.49 1.70
CA GLY A 28 16.90 9.46 0.70
C GLY A 28 16.56 9.09 -0.75
N SER A 29 15.80 8.00 -0.96
CA SER A 29 15.34 7.60 -2.29
C SER A 29 14.29 8.59 -2.83
N PRO A 30 14.36 8.98 -4.12
CA PRO A 30 13.35 9.83 -4.75
C PRO A 30 12.01 9.11 -4.91
N CYS A 31 12.00 7.78 -4.82
CA CYS A 31 10.81 6.96 -4.96
C CYS A 31 10.61 6.04 -3.75
N GLY A 32 9.35 5.79 -3.39
CA GLY A 32 8.97 4.98 -2.25
C GLY A 32 7.70 4.18 -2.52
N LEU A 33 7.72 2.90 -2.17
CA LEU A 33 6.55 2.04 -2.22
C LEU A 33 6.13 1.63 -0.80
N ALA A 34 4.83 1.58 -0.57
CA ALA A 34 4.24 1.08 0.66
C ALA A 34 3.07 0.15 0.37
N VAL A 35 2.95 -0.91 1.16
CA VAL A 35 1.84 -1.86 1.10
C VAL A 35 1.32 -2.08 2.50
N THR A 36 0.01 -1.91 2.70
CA THR A 36 -0.69 -2.28 3.94
C THR A 36 -2.02 -2.94 3.60
N GLY A 37 -2.27 -4.14 4.13
CA GLY A 37 -3.42 -4.92 3.69
C GLY A 37 -3.64 -6.20 4.48
N ILE A 38 -4.78 -6.84 4.19
CA ILE A 38 -5.26 -8.05 4.88
C ILE A 38 -5.09 -9.22 3.93
N ALA A 39 -3.97 -9.94 4.05
CA ALA A 39 -3.70 -11.10 3.19
C ALA A 39 -4.46 -12.38 3.60
N GLY A 40 -5.11 -12.40 4.77
CA GLY A 40 -5.83 -13.58 5.25
C GLY A 40 -4.93 -14.68 5.86
N PRO A 41 -5.51 -15.86 6.19
CA PRO A 41 -6.93 -16.20 5.97
C PRO A 41 -7.90 -15.40 6.86
N ASP A 42 -7.43 -14.89 8.00
CA ASP A 42 -8.22 -14.11 8.95
C ASP A 42 -7.91 -12.61 8.91
N GLY A 43 -8.60 -11.85 9.77
CA GLY A 43 -8.35 -10.41 9.97
C GLY A 43 -9.15 -9.48 9.05
N GLY A 44 -10.02 -10.04 8.21
CA GLY A 44 -10.99 -9.28 7.41
C GLY A 44 -12.20 -8.82 8.22
N SER A 45 -12.89 -7.81 7.71
CA SER A 45 -14.20 -7.36 8.17
C SER A 45 -15.14 -7.16 6.98
N ALA A 46 -16.42 -6.88 7.23
CA ALA A 46 -17.38 -6.55 6.17
C ALA A 46 -16.93 -5.32 5.35
N GLU A 47 -16.33 -4.32 5.99
CA GLU A 47 -15.85 -3.10 5.33
C GLU A 47 -14.48 -3.29 4.64
N LYS A 48 -13.62 -4.13 5.22
CA LYS A 48 -12.27 -4.43 4.74
C LYS A 48 -12.10 -5.94 4.68
N PRO A 49 -12.67 -6.63 3.68
CA PRO A 49 -12.54 -8.08 3.57
C PRO A 49 -11.08 -8.49 3.35
N VAL A 50 -10.79 -9.77 3.59
CA VAL A 50 -9.53 -10.39 3.16
C VAL A 50 -9.31 -10.10 1.68
N GLY A 51 -8.08 -9.73 1.32
CA GLY A 51 -7.72 -9.22 -0.01
C GLY A 51 -7.71 -7.70 -0.11
N THR A 52 -8.24 -6.97 0.88
CA THR A 52 -8.16 -5.50 0.90
C THR A 52 -6.73 -5.04 1.15
N VAL A 53 -6.15 -4.31 0.20
CA VAL A 53 -4.78 -3.79 0.26
C VAL A 53 -4.76 -2.34 -0.22
N TYR A 54 -4.07 -1.47 0.52
CA TYR A 54 -3.71 -0.13 0.07
C TYR A 54 -2.23 -0.11 -0.33
N ILE A 55 -1.95 0.41 -1.52
CA ILE A 55 -0.60 0.50 -2.08
C ILE A 55 -0.29 1.98 -2.32
N GLY A 56 0.72 2.51 -1.64
CA GLY A 56 1.23 3.86 -1.82
C GLY A 56 2.46 3.86 -2.73
N CYS A 57 2.52 4.81 -3.67
CA CYS A 57 3.67 5.08 -4.54
C CYS A 57 4.00 6.55 -4.49
N ALA A 58 5.12 6.89 -3.84
CA ALA A 58 5.68 8.22 -3.79
C ALA A 58 6.76 8.37 -4.87
N THR A 59 6.70 9.46 -5.62
CA THR A 59 7.69 9.90 -6.61
C THR A 59 7.89 11.41 -6.48
N PRO A 60 8.87 12.03 -7.17
CA PRO A 60 9.05 13.48 -7.14
C PRO A 60 7.81 14.28 -7.59
N GLU A 61 6.94 13.68 -8.41
CA GLU A 61 5.70 14.28 -8.92
C GLU A 61 4.54 14.19 -7.91
N GLY A 62 4.75 13.51 -6.79
CA GLY A 62 3.77 13.36 -5.71
C GLY A 62 3.46 11.91 -5.37
N VAL A 63 2.41 11.72 -4.57
CA VAL A 63 2.07 10.40 -4.01
C VAL A 63 0.67 9.96 -4.44
N GLU A 64 0.60 8.79 -5.05
CA GLU A 64 -0.65 8.08 -5.32
C GLU A 64 -0.82 6.92 -4.37
N VAL A 65 -2.07 6.70 -3.96
CA VAL A 65 -2.46 5.53 -3.22
C VAL A 65 -3.61 4.85 -3.95
N ARG A 66 -3.50 3.54 -4.12
CA ARG A 66 -4.55 2.72 -4.71
C ARG A 66 -5.07 1.72 -3.70
N ARG A 67 -6.39 1.65 -3.54
CA ARG A 67 -7.08 0.55 -2.86
C ARG A 67 -7.32 -0.57 -3.87
N CYS A 68 -6.89 -1.78 -3.52
CA CYS A 68 -7.09 -3.00 -4.28
C CYS A 68 -7.89 -4.01 -3.47
N LEU A 69 -8.64 -4.87 -4.15
CA LEU A 69 -9.24 -6.08 -3.60
C LEU A 69 -8.75 -7.28 -4.40
N PHE A 70 -7.82 -8.03 -3.82
CA PHE A 70 -7.23 -9.22 -4.43
C PHE A 70 -7.95 -10.49 -3.98
N HIS A 71 -7.89 -11.52 -4.81
CA HIS A 71 -8.51 -12.81 -4.53
C HIS A 71 -7.45 -13.92 -4.51
N GLY A 72 -7.74 -15.00 -3.78
CA GLY A 72 -6.83 -16.13 -3.60
C GLY A 72 -6.34 -16.25 -2.16
N ASP A 73 -5.38 -17.15 -1.96
CA ASP A 73 -4.78 -17.39 -0.66
C ASP A 73 -3.80 -16.28 -0.24
N ARG A 74 -3.28 -16.39 0.99
CA ARG A 74 -2.33 -15.42 1.56
C ARG A 74 -1.10 -15.19 0.68
N VAL A 75 -0.60 -16.22 0.02
CA VAL A 75 0.57 -16.13 -0.86
C VAL A 75 0.21 -15.38 -2.14
N SER A 76 -0.91 -15.74 -2.75
CA SER A 76 -1.43 -15.12 -3.96
C SER A 76 -1.75 -13.64 -3.76
N ILE A 77 -2.35 -13.27 -2.62
CA ILE A 77 -2.63 -11.86 -2.29
C ILE A 77 -1.34 -11.06 -2.13
N LYS A 78 -0.33 -11.62 -1.44
CA LYS A 78 0.98 -10.96 -1.30
C LYS A 78 1.67 -10.77 -2.64
N TRP A 79 1.66 -11.78 -3.51
CA TRP A 79 2.23 -11.71 -4.84
C TRP A 79 1.54 -10.65 -5.70
N GLN A 80 0.20 -10.65 -5.76
CA GLN A 80 -0.55 -9.62 -6.48
C GLN A 80 -0.24 -8.22 -5.95
N SER A 81 -0.13 -8.07 -4.64
CA SER A 81 0.22 -6.79 -3.99
C SER A 81 1.59 -6.28 -4.42
N SER A 82 2.63 -7.13 -4.41
CA SER A 82 3.98 -6.73 -4.81
C SER A 82 4.05 -6.39 -6.30
N GLN A 83 3.45 -7.20 -7.16
CA GLN A 83 3.42 -6.94 -8.61
C GLN A 83 2.69 -5.63 -8.93
N THR A 84 1.57 -5.39 -8.24
CA THR A 84 0.77 -4.17 -8.41
C THR A 84 1.54 -2.93 -7.97
N ALA A 85 2.31 -3.01 -6.88
CA ALA A 85 3.16 -1.91 -6.41
C ALA A 85 4.29 -1.59 -7.39
N LEU A 86 4.99 -2.62 -7.90
CA LEU A 86 6.04 -2.44 -8.89
C LEU A 86 5.51 -1.89 -10.22
N ASP A 87 4.32 -2.32 -10.66
CA ASP A 87 3.68 -1.77 -11.86
C ASP A 87 3.29 -0.29 -11.70
N MET A 88 2.82 0.12 -10.51
CA MET A 88 2.55 1.54 -10.22
C MET A 88 3.81 2.39 -10.38
N LEU A 89 4.92 1.96 -9.77
CA LEU A 89 6.19 2.69 -9.88
C LEU A 89 6.69 2.72 -11.33
N ARG A 90 6.69 1.58 -12.02
CA ARG A 90 7.11 1.48 -13.43
C ARG A 90 6.35 2.45 -14.33
N ARG A 91 5.03 2.59 -14.15
CA ARG A 91 4.19 3.51 -14.94
C ARG A 91 4.45 4.98 -14.62
N ARG A 92 4.90 5.29 -13.41
CA ARG A 92 5.27 6.66 -13.00
C ARG A 92 6.67 7.05 -13.48
N LEU A 93 7.61 6.11 -13.54
CA LEU A 93 8.97 6.36 -14.06
C LEU A 93 9.07 6.40 -15.58
N GLY A 94 8.14 5.78 -16.30
CA GLY A 94 8.12 5.74 -17.77
C GLY A 94 7.41 6.94 -18.42
N ARG A 95 7.21 8.03 -17.68
CA ARG A 95 6.65 9.30 -18.15
C ARG A 95 7.70 10.38 -18.00
#